data_AF-X1PVH5-F1
#
_entry.id   AF-X1PVH5-F1
#
_cell.length_a   1.000
_cell.length_b   1.000
_cell.length_c   1.000
_cell.angle_alpha   90.00
_cell.angle_beta   90.00
_cell.angle_gamma   90.00
#
_symmetry.space_group_name_H-M   'P 1'
#
loop_
_entity.id
_entity.type
_entity.pdbx_description
1 polymer ?
#
loop_
_entity_poly.entity_id
_entity_poly.type
_entity_poly.pdbx_seq_one_letter_code
_entity_poly.pdbx_strand_id
1 'polypeptide(L)'
;MVKQELLDHPGLVGRFRKLGYNPEDSVLMADSAMLQAQEAERELSRGDIVRGMSYGWFDESKARQLLADIRYSEGAINFSIQDGLRRKALDDAQDNAEQVTTEAKRAKDAIGKEILRSYGEGIIPKDQARNSLLSVGVARDVIEYKLSLQELIDTRQFKDFVGGQVHKLFAAGLRDYTETVTMLDQFGFTATEAKRLVEQWTIERNVKNELDAVRDRLPTKAEIDKWVKLGILDVDDYVGYMGQHGYPDEVIGFYLQELATELTG
;
A
#
# COMPACT_ATOMS: atom_id res chain seq x y z
N MET A 1 5.89 -53.94 -3.07
CA MET A 1 4.71 -53.18 -2.61
C MET A 1 3.47 -53.90 -3.09
N VAL A 2 2.85 -54.73 -2.25
CA VAL A 2 1.56 -55.35 -2.56
C VAL A 2 0.50 -54.29 -2.24
N LYS A 3 -0.17 -53.76 -3.26
CA LYS A 3 -1.38 -52.94 -3.07
C LYS A 3 -2.36 -53.78 -2.26
N GLN A 4 -2.68 -53.32 -1.06
CA GLN A 4 -3.73 -53.91 -0.25
C GLN A 4 -5.04 -53.57 -0.96
N GLU A 5 -5.49 -54.46 -1.86
CA GLU A 5 -6.86 -54.40 -2.38
C GLU A 5 -7.80 -54.53 -1.18
N LEU A 6 -8.51 -53.45 -0.84
CA LEU A 6 -9.62 -53.51 0.09
C LEU A 6 -10.67 -54.42 -0.56
N LEU A 7 -10.74 -55.65 -0.07
CA LEU A 7 -11.78 -56.59 -0.44
C LEU A 7 -13.09 -56.13 0.19
N ASP A 8 -14.15 -56.11 -0.61
CA ASP A 8 -15.52 -55.98 -0.13
C ASP A 8 -15.93 -57.23 0.66
N HIS A 9 -17.06 -57.15 1.37
CA HIS A 9 -17.53 -58.26 2.21
C HIS A 9 -17.59 -59.60 1.46
N PRO A 10 -18.17 -59.71 0.24
CA PRO A 10 -18.14 -60.95 -0.53
C PRO A 10 -16.72 -61.42 -0.87
N GLY A 11 -15.81 -60.50 -1.18
CA GLY A 11 -14.39 -60.79 -1.42
C GLY A 11 -13.66 -61.35 -0.20
N LEU A 12 -13.97 -60.84 1.00
CA LEU A 12 -13.44 -61.35 2.27
C LEU A 12 -13.99 -62.74 2.61
N VAL A 13 -15.31 -62.96 2.49
CA VAL A 13 -15.92 -64.27 2.68
C VAL A 13 -15.29 -65.29 1.73
N GLY A 14 -15.11 -64.93 0.46
CA GLY A 14 -14.46 -65.77 -0.54
C GLY A 14 -13.01 -66.11 -0.20
N ARG A 15 -12.26 -65.16 0.38
CA ARG A 15 -10.89 -65.41 0.85
C ARG A 15 -10.83 -66.33 2.06
N PHE A 16 -11.67 -66.12 3.07
CA PHE A 16 -11.68 -66.97 4.26
C PHE A 16 -12.06 -68.41 3.90
N ARG A 17 -13.02 -68.61 2.98
CA ARG A 17 -13.31 -69.96 2.46
C ARG A 17 -12.12 -70.61 1.77
N LYS A 18 -11.39 -69.86 0.94
CA LYS A 18 -10.17 -70.37 0.26
C LYS A 18 -9.04 -70.72 1.24
N LEU A 19 -9.04 -70.09 2.42
CA LEU A 19 -8.11 -70.39 3.50
C LEU A 19 -8.54 -71.59 4.36
N GLY A 20 -9.69 -72.21 4.03
CA GLY A 20 -10.17 -73.44 4.68
C GLY A 20 -11.19 -73.22 5.81
N TYR A 21 -11.62 -71.97 6.04
CA TYR A 21 -12.70 -71.70 6.98
C TYR A 21 -14.04 -72.19 6.44
N ASN A 22 -14.90 -72.66 7.35
CA ASN A 22 -16.22 -73.11 6.96
C ASN A 22 -17.10 -71.92 6.50
N PRO A 23 -18.22 -72.18 5.80
CA PRO A 23 -19.04 -71.13 5.23
C PRO A 23 -19.60 -70.10 6.21
N GLU A 24 -19.91 -70.50 7.44
CA GLU A 24 -20.48 -69.65 8.50
C GLU A 24 -19.39 -68.81 9.16
N ASP A 25 -18.26 -69.42 9.54
CA ASP A 25 -17.11 -68.75 10.14
C ASP A 25 -16.50 -67.72 9.18
N SER A 26 -16.49 -68.02 7.87
CA SER A 26 -16.00 -67.09 6.86
C SER A 26 -16.85 -65.82 6.76
N VAL A 27 -18.15 -65.93 7.01
CA VAL A 27 -19.06 -64.78 7.07
C VAL A 27 -18.83 -63.99 8.34
N LEU A 28 -18.77 -64.66 9.49
CA LEU A 28 -18.49 -64.03 10.79
C LEU A 28 -17.15 -63.29 10.81
N MET A 29 -16.10 -63.88 10.22
CA MET A 29 -14.78 -63.24 10.13
C MET A 29 -14.76 -62.06 9.17
N ALA A 30 -15.50 -62.13 8.04
CA ALA A 30 -15.64 -61.02 7.12
C ALA A 30 -16.45 -59.87 7.73
N ASP A 31 -17.54 -60.19 8.43
CA ASP A 31 -18.35 -59.23 9.19
C ASP A 31 -17.48 -58.53 10.23
N SER A 32 -16.74 -59.29 11.05
CA SER A 32 -15.86 -58.72 12.07
C SER A 32 -14.75 -57.85 11.48
N ALA A 33 -14.17 -58.23 10.35
CA ALA A 33 -13.11 -57.45 9.70
C ALA A 33 -13.66 -56.14 9.07
N MET A 34 -14.86 -56.18 8.50
CA MET A 34 -15.55 -54.98 7.98
C MET A 34 -15.97 -54.05 9.11
N LEU A 35 -16.45 -54.60 10.23
CA LEU A 35 -16.84 -53.84 11.42
C LEU A 35 -15.62 -53.12 12.02
N GLN A 36 -14.49 -53.82 12.15
CA GLN A 36 -13.21 -53.22 12.57
C GLN A 36 -12.67 -52.17 11.59
N ALA A 37 -12.90 -52.34 10.28
CA ALA A 37 -12.50 -51.37 9.27
C ALA A 37 -13.38 -50.10 9.27
N GLN A 38 -14.67 -50.23 9.60
CA GLN A 38 -15.59 -49.10 9.80
C GLN A 38 -15.34 -48.36 11.11
N GLU A 39 -15.03 -49.08 12.20
CA GLU A 39 -14.63 -48.49 13.48
C GLU A 39 -13.28 -47.73 13.41
N ALA A 40 -12.51 -47.92 12.34
CA ALA A 40 -11.30 -47.16 12.07
C ALA A 40 -11.55 -45.79 11.41
N GLU A 41 -12.80 -45.25 11.40
CA GLU A 41 -13.04 -43.82 11.24
C GLU A 41 -12.41 -43.07 12.43
N ARG A 42 -11.16 -42.64 12.25
CA ARG A 42 -10.27 -41.99 13.22
C ARG A 42 -11.00 -41.29 14.37
N GLU A 43 -11.07 -41.97 15.52
CA GLU A 43 -11.47 -41.34 16.77
C GLU A 43 -10.60 -40.10 17.04
N LEU A 44 -11.22 -39.02 17.53
CA LEU A 44 -10.50 -37.80 17.90
C LEU A 44 -9.47 -38.15 18.97
N SER A 45 -8.23 -37.68 18.81
CA SER A 45 -7.23 -37.89 19.83
C SER A 45 -7.57 -37.07 21.08
N ARG A 46 -7.01 -37.45 22.24
CA ARG A 46 -7.07 -36.64 23.47
C ARG A 46 -6.71 -35.17 23.21
N GLY A 47 -5.69 -34.93 22.39
CA GLY A 47 -5.23 -33.59 22.05
C GLY A 47 -6.25 -32.81 21.23
N ASP A 48 -6.95 -33.47 20.30
CA ASP A 48 -7.99 -32.85 19.49
C ASP A 48 -9.25 -32.57 20.30
N ILE A 49 -9.60 -33.48 21.23
CA ILE A 49 -10.75 -33.31 22.12
C ILE A 49 -10.53 -32.11 23.07
N VAL A 50 -9.37 -32.08 23.74
CA VAL A 50 -9.03 -30.99 24.67
C VAL A 50 -8.95 -29.65 23.94
N ARG A 51 -8.38 -29.63 22.73
CA ARG A 51 -8.31 -28.43 21.88
C ARG A 51 -9.70 -27.98 21.45
N GLY A 52 -10.55 -28.90 20.98
CA GLY A 52 -11.91 -28.55 20.57
C GLY A 52 -12.72 -27.94 21.72
N MET A 53 -12.60 -28.49 22.92
CA MET A 53 -13.20 -27.90 24.11
C MET A 53 -12.62 -26.50 24.41
N SER A 54 -11.29 -26.37 24.41
CA SER A 54 -10.65 -25.11 24.74
C SER A 54 -11.04 -24.01 23.76
N TYR A 55 -11.21 -24.30 22.48
CA TYR A 55 -11.68 -23.34 21.47
C TYR A 55 -13.22 -23.22 21.39
N GLY A 56 -13.97 -23.95 22.22
CA GLY A 56 -15.43 -23.87 22.29
C GLY A 56 -16.17 -24.60 21.15
N TRP A 57 -15.52 -25.52 20.44
CA TRP A 57 -16.16 -26.37 19.43
C TRP A 57 -17.17 -27.35 20.03
N PHE A 58 -17.02 -27.67 21.32
CA PHE A 58 -18.01 -28.36 22.16
C PHE A 58 -17.76 -28.03 23.63
N ASP A 59 -18.76 -28.27 24.47
CA ASP A 59 -18.67 -27.99 25.91
C ASP A 59 -17.86 -29.03 26.68
N GLU A 60 -17.59 -28.73 27.96
CA GLU A 60 -16.84 -29.61 28.85
C GLU A 60 -17.53 -30.98 29.02
N SER A 61 -18.87 -31.02 29.06
CA SER A 61 -19.62 -32.26 29.22
C SER A 61 -19.38 -33.20 28.04
N LYS A 62 -19.42 -32.67 26.81
CA LYS A 62 -19.14 -33.43 25.60
C LYS A 62 -17.68 -33.85 25.51
N ALA A 63 -16.75 -32.98 25.94
CA ALA A 63 -15.33 -33.32 26.00
C ALA A 63 -15.06 -34.47 26.98
N ARG A 64 -15.71 -34.46 28.15
CA ARG A 64 -15.65 -35.55 29.15
C ARG A 64 -16.16 -36.87 28.56
N GLN A 65 -17.29 -36.82 27.86
CA GLN A 65 -17.85 -37.99 27.19
C GLN A 65 -16.88 -38.55 26.14
N LEU A 66 -16.38 -37.71 25.23
CA LEU A 66 -15.46 -38.15 24.18
C LEU A 66 -14.16 -38.73 24.74
N LEU A 67 -13.62 -38.17 25.82
CA LEU A 67 -12.43 -38.72 26.51
C LEU A 67 -12.72 -40.05 27.20
N ALA A 68 -13.93 -40.23 27.76
CA ALA A 68 -14.36 -41.49 28.36
C ALA A 68 -14.56 -42.58 27.30
N ASP A 69 -15.11 -42.23 26.13
CA ASP A 69 -15.33 -43.15 25.01
C ASP A 69 -13.98 -43.73 24.51
N ILE A 70 -12.92 -42.91 24.49
CA ILE A 70 -11.54 -43.37 24.21
C ILE A 70 -10.79 -43.91 25.44
N ARG A 71 -11.53 -44.30 26.49
CA ARG A 71 -11.07 -45.02 27.69
C ARG A 71 -10.08 -44.28 28.61
N TYR A 72 -10.12 -42.95 28.68
CA TYR A 72 -9.37 -42.23 29.71
C TYR A 72 -10.04 -42.37 31.08
N SER A 73 -9.25 -42.48 32.15
CA SER A 73 -9.76 -42.50 33.52
C SER A 73 -10.29 -41.14 33.95
N GLU A 74 -11.20 -41.08 34.93
CA GLU A 74 -11.73 -39.79 35.44
C GLU A 74 -10.63 -38.82 35.88
N GLY A 75 -9.58 -39.31 36.53
CA GLY A 75 -8.43 -38.49 36.91
C GLY A 75 -7.70 -37.91 35.70
N ALA A 76 -7.50 -38.71 34.65
CA ALA A 76 -6.85 -38.27 33.41
C ALA A 76 -7.74 -37.32 32.61
N ILE A 77 -9.07 -37.50 32.64
CA ILE A 77 -10.07 -36.60 32.05
C ILE A 77 -10.00 -35.24 32.75
N ASN A 78 -10.09 -35.23 34.08
CA ASN A 78 -10.03 -34.00 34.89
C ASN A 78 -8.75 -33.21 34.63
N PHE A 79 -7.60 -33.90 34.64
CA PHE A 79 -6.32 -33.28 34.32
C PHE A 79 -6.30 -32.69 32.91
N SER A 80 -6.76 -33.45 31.91
CA SER A 80 -6.73 -33.02 30.50
C SER A 80 -7.58 -31.78 30.24
N ILE A 81 -8.75 -31.72 30.88
CA ILE A 81 -9.66 -30.57 30.79
C ILE A 81 -9.04 -29.36 31.46
N GLN A 82 -8.55 -29.51 32.70
CA GLN A 82 -7.95 -28.39 33.43
C GLN A 82 -6.70 -27.85 32.73
N ASP A 83 -5.81 -28.72 32.23
CA ASP A 83 -4.63 -28.26 31.48
C ASP A 83 -5.02 -27.55 30.18
N GLY A 84 -6.03 -28.05 29.46
CA GLY A 84 -6.54 -27.41 28.24
C GLY A 84 -7.10 -26.01 28.48
N LEU A 85 -7.97 -25.87 29.48
CA LEU A 85 -8.55 -24.57 29.86
C LEU A 85 -7.47 -23.59 30.34
N ARG A 86 -6.51 -24.07 31.14
CA ARG A 86 -5.38 -23.26 31.61
C ARG A 86 -4.51 -22.76 30.46
N ARG A 87 -4.20 -23.61 29.48
CA ARG A 87 -3.43 -23.21 28.29
C ARG A 87 -4.15 -22.14 27.48
N LYS A 88 -5.43 -22.32 27.21
CA LYS A 88 -6.23 -21.32 26.49
C LYS A 88 -6.26 -19.98 27.22
N ALA A 89 -6.45 -20.00 28.54
CA ALA A 89 -6.41 -18.78 29.34
C ALA A 89 -5.05 -18.07 29.29
N LEU A 90 -3.94 -18.81 29.16
CA LEU A 90 -2.61 -18.24 28.96
C LEU A 90 -2.44 -17.66 27.56
N ASP A 91 -2.90 -18.37 26.53
CA ASP A 91 -2.85 -17.91 25.13
C ASP A 91 -3.69 -16.63 24.97
N ASP A 92 -4.94 -16.63 25.46
CA ASP A 92 -5.84 -15.47 25.44
C ASP A 92 -5.22 -14.27 26.20
N ALA A 93 -4.53 -14.52 27.32
CA ALA A 93 -3.85 -13.47 28.07
C ALA A 93 -2.63 -12.90 27.34
N GLN A 94 -1.89 -13.74 26.62
CA GLN A 94 -0.76 -13.30 25.78
C GLN A 94 -1.25 -12.48 24.59
N ASP A 95 -2.27 -12.95 23.88
CA ASP A 95 -2.87 -12.24 22.75
C ASP A 95 -3.40 -10.87 23.18
N ASN A 96 -4.09 -10.81 24.32
CA ASN A 96 -4.57 -9.55 24.87
C ASN A 96 -3.41 -8.61 25.25
N ALA A 97 -2.36 -9.12 25.90
CA ALA A 97 -1.18 -8.32 26.23
C ALA A 97 -0.47 -7.77 24.96
N GLU A 98 -0.38 -8.57 23.90
CA GLU A 98 0.19 -8.14 22.62
C GLU A 98 -0.68 -7.07 21.94
N GLN A 99 -2.00 -7.23 21.97
CA GLN A 99 -2.93 -6.23 21.44
C GLN A 99 -2.80 -4.90 22.20
N VAL A 100 -2.83 -4.94 23.54
CA VAL A 100 -2.70 -3.74 24.39
C VAL A 100 -1.37 -3.03 24.15
N THR A 101 -0.26 -3.77 24.05
CA THR A 101 1.06 -3.16 23.76
C THR A 101 1.12 -2.54 22.37
N THR A 102 0.51 -3.18 21.37
CA THR A 102 0.41 -2.66 19.99
C THR A 102 -0.42 -1.39 19.91
N GLU A 103 -1.58 -1.37 20.55
CA GLU A 103 -2.45 -0.19 20.62
C GLU A 103 -1.78 0.97 21.36
N ALA A 104 -1.12 0.69 22.48
CA ALA A 104 -0.37 1.69 23.23
C ALA A 104 0.76 2.30 22.39
N LYS A 105 1.47 1.48 21.61
CA LYS A 105 2.50 1.97 20.68
C LYS A 105 1.91 2.87 19.59
N ARG A 106 0.81 2.45 18.96
CA ARG A 106 0.11 3.24 17.93
C ARG A 106 -0.40 4.58 18.47
N ALA A 107 -0.97 4.57 19.67
CA ALA A 107 -1.45 5.78 20.34
C ALA A 107 -0.29 6.76 20.61
N LYS A 108 0.84 6.26 21.14
CA LYS A 108 2.06 7.06 21.35
C LYS A 108 2.57 7.68 20.05
N ASP A 109 2.63 6.90 18.98
CA ASP A 109 3.08 7.38 17.67
C ASP A 109 2.15 8.45 17.10
N ALA A 110 0.83 8.28 17.23
CA ALA A 110 -0.17 9.25 16.78
C ALA A 110 -0.06 10.57 17.56
N ILE A 111 0.00 10.51 18.89
CA ILE A 111 0.16 11.70 19.74
C ILE A 111 1.50 12.38 19.44
N GLY A 112 2.58 11.60 19.27
CA GLY A 112 3.90 12.12 18.92
C GLY A 112 3.90 12.89 17.60
N LYS A 113 3.19 12.39 16.57
CA LYS A 113 3.00 13.10 15.30
C LYS A 113 2.23 14.41 15.48
N GLU A 114 1.17 14.38 16.28
CA GLU A 114 0.34 15.57 16.53
C GLU A 114 1.11 16.67 17.26
N ILE A 115 1.96 16.31 18.22
CA ILE A 115 2.85 17.24 18.92
C ILE A 115 3.84 17.89 17.93
N LEU A 116 4.45 17.09 17.04
CA LEU A 116 5.38 17.62 16.04
C LEU A 116 4.68 18.55 15.04
N ARG A 117 3.46 18.20 14.62
CA ARG A 117 2.64 19.06 13.77
C ARG A 117 2.34 20.40 14.45
N SER A 118 1.86 20.36 15.70
CA SER A 118 1.58 21.58 16.48
C SER A 118 2.83 22.43 16.67
N TYR A 119 4.01 21.80 16.82
CA TYR A 119 5.28 22.51 16.88
C TYR A 119 5.63 23.18 15.55
N GLY A 120 5.56 22.46 14.43
CA GLY A 120 5.89 23.01 13.11
C GLY A 120 4.91 24.08 12.63
N GLU A 121 3.64 23.99 13.07
CA GLU A 121 2.63 25.03 12.85
C GLU A 121 2.80 26.24 13.80
N GLY A 122 3.77 26.21 14.73
CA GLY A 122 4.03 27.29 15.68
C GLY A 122 2.97 27.43 16.79
N ILE A 123 2.05 26.47 16.91
CA ILE A 123 0.99 26.46 17.93
C ILE A 123 1.58 26.28 19.33
N ILE A 124 2.65 25.49 19.45
CA ILE A 124 3.38 25.27 20.70
C ILE A 124 4.88 25.59 20.52
N PRO A 125 5.55 26.16 21.53
CA PRO A 125 6.99 26.40 21.50
C PRO A 125 7.79 25.10 21.64
N LYS A 126 9.05 25.13 21.18
CA LYS A 126 9.98 23.99 21.17
C LYS A 126 10.10 23.28 22.53
N ASP A 127 10.20 24.04 23.62
CA ASP A 127 10.31 23.47 24.96
C ASP A 127 9.03 22.74 25.40
N GLN A 128 7.85 23.24 25.02
CA GLN A 128 6.57 22.57 25.29
C GLN A 128 6.43 21.31 24.44
N ALA A 129 6.83 21.34 23.17
CA ALA A 129 6.86 20.16 22.32
C ALA A 129 7.80 19.09 22.88
N ARG A 130 9.02 19.47 23.29
CA ARG A 130 9.99 18.59 23.95
C ARG A 130 9.39 17.92 25.19
N ASN A 131 8.81 18.71 26.10
CA ASN A 131 8.22 18.19 27.34
C ASN A 131 7.03 17.26 27.06
N SER A 132 6.22 17.59 26.06
CA SER A 132 5.08 16.76 25.65
C SER A 132 5.53 15.43 25.06
N LEU A 133 6.54 15.42 24.18
CA LEU A 133 7.11 14.20 23.62
C LEU A 133 7.75 13.32 24.71
N LEU A 134 8.40 13.93 25.70
CA LEU A 134 8.95 13.22 26.85
C LEU A 134 7.84 12.56 27.68
N SER A 135 6.73 13.26 27.89
CA SER A 135 5.57 12.76 28.67
C SER A 135 4.89 11.54 28.05
N VAL A 136 4.92 11.41 26.71
CA VAL A 136 4.39 10.23 26.00
C VAL A 136 5.42 9.10 25.89
N GLY A 137 6.64 9.32 26.41
CA GLY A 137 7.70 8.31 26.53
C GLY A 137 8.66 8.23 25.35
N VAL A 138 8.79 9.29 24.54
CA VAL A 138 9.84 9.36 23.51
C VAL A 138 11.20 9.61 24.17
N ALA A 139 12.24 8.89 23.73
CA ALA A 139 13.59 9.05 24.24
C ALA A 139 14.18 10.43 23.87
N ARG A 140 14.99 11.01 24.77
CA ARG A 140 15.48 12.40 24.66
C ARG A 140 16.28 12.67 23.38
N ASP A 141 17.13 11.74 22.98
CA ASP A 141 17.90 11.78 21.73
C ASP A 141 16.98 11.77 20.49
N VAL A 142 15.93 10.95 20.51
CA VAL A 142 14.91 10.88 19.45
C VAL A 142 14.08 12.17 19.39
N ILE A 143 13.82 12.80 20.53
CA ILE A 143 13.09 14.09 20.58
C ILE A 143 13.87 15.17 19.84
N GLU A 144 15.15 15.40 20.18
CA GLU A 144 15.94 16.45 19.55
C GLU A 144 16.10 16.23 18.04
N TYR A 145 16.27 14.98 17.62
CA TYR A 145 16.26 14.62 16.20
C TYR A 145 14.93 14.98 15.52
N LYS A 146 13.79 14.59 16.10
CA LYS A 146 12.46 14.86 15.53
C LYS A 146 12.14 16.36 15.45
N LEU A 147 12.50 17.13 16.46
CA LEU A 147 12.30 18.59 16.45
C LEU A 147 13.16 19.26 15.38
N SER A 148 14.42 18.85 15.26
CA SER A 148 15.33 19.38 14.22
C SER A 148 14.86 19.00 12.81
N LEU A 149 14.34 17.78 12.64
CA LEU A 149 13.75 17.34 11.38
C LEU A 149 12.50 18.15 11.04
N GLN A 150 11.65 18.45 12.02
CA GLN A 150 10.47 19.29 11.81
C GLN A 150 10.87 20.70 11.37
N GLU A 151 11.83 21.34 12.06
CA GLU A 151 12.36 22.66 11.67
C GLU A 151 12.89 22.69 10.23
N LEU A 152 13.57 21.63 9.80
CA LEU A 152 14.05 21.49 8.43
C LEU A 152 12.90 21.36 7.43
N ILE A 153 11.86 20.58 7.75
CA ILE A 153 10.66 20.43 6.93
C ILE A 153 9.96 21.80 6.76
N ASP A 154 9.77 22.52 7.86
CA ASP A 154 9.08 23.82 7.86
C ASP A 154 9.88 24.85 7.06
N THR A 155 11.20 24.91 7.27
CA THR A 155 12.11 25.78 6.52
C THR A 155 12.05 25.50 5.03
N ARG A 156 12.06 24.22 4.64
CA ARG A 156 11.99 23.81 3.24
C ARG A 156 10.66 24.18 2.62
N GLN A 157 9.54 23.87 3.27
CA GLN A 157 8.21 24.18 2.75
C GLN A 157 8.01 25.69 2.57
N PHE A 158 8.47 26.49 3.54
CA PHE A 158 8.44 27.94 3.44
C PHE A 158 9.27 28.45 2.25
N LYS A 159 10.51 27.97 2.12
CA LYS A 159 11.37 28.32 0.98
C LYS A 159 10.77 27.88 -0.36
N ASP A 160 10.23 26.68 -0.47
CA ASP A 160 9.59 26.19 -1.70
C ASP A 160 8.41 27.10 -2.11
N PHE A 161 7.57 27.50 -1.14
CA PHE A 161 6.48 28.44 -1.38
C PHE A 161 6.98 29.82 -1.84
N VAL A 162 7.92 30.42 -1.09
CA VAL A 162 8.47 31.74 -1.41
C VAL A 162 9.18 31.72 -2.76
N GLY A 163 10.03 30.74 -3.00
CA GLY A 163 10.76 30.56 -4.26
C GLY A 163 9.80 30.50 -5.44
N GLY A 164 8.68 29.78 -5.30
CA GLY A 164 7.62 29.75 -6.32
C GLY A 164 6.97 31.11 -6.59
N GLN A 165 6.72 31.94 -5.57
CA GLN A 165 6.15 33.28 -5.78
C GLN A 165 7.15 34.25 -6.39
N VAL A 166 8.39 34.24 -5.88
CA VAL A 166 9.47 35.11 -6.38
C VAL A 166 9.82 34.76 -7.83
N HIS A 167 9.85 33.47 -8.17
CA HIS A 167 10.06 33.02 -9.54
C HIS A 167 9.03 33.61 -10.50
N LYS A 168 7.73 33.59 -10.15
CA LYS A 168 6.68 34.18 -11.01
C LYS A 168 6.95 35.65 -11.34
N LEU A 169 7.36 36.44 -10.34
CA LEU A 169 7.68 37.87 -10.53
C LEU A 169 8.88 38.05 -11.46
N PHE A 170 9.94 37.27 -11.26
CA PHE A 170 11.15 37.31 -12.08
C PHE A 170 10.89 36.87 -13.53
N ALA A 171 10.17 35.77 -13.70
CA ALA A 171 9.80 35.22 -15.01
C ALA A 171 8.90 36.18 -15.81
N ALA A 172 8.06 36.96 -15.13
CA ALA A 172 7.26 38.03 -15.72
C ALA A 172 8.06 39.31 -16.03
N GLY A 173 9.36 39.36 -15.69
CA GLY A 173 10.20 40.54 -15.88
C GLY A 173 9.90 41.71 -14.93
N LEU A 174 9.08 41.48 -13.89
CA LEU A 174 8.72 42.50 -12.90
C LEU A 174 9.85 42.78 -11.90
N ARG A 175 10.88 41.95 -11.90
CA ARG A 175 12.08 42.06 -11.06
C ARG A 175 13.33 41.71 -11.85
N ASP A 176 14.41 42.40 -11.55
CA ASP A 176 15.74 42.07 -12.08
C ASP A 176 16.48 41.04 -11.21
N TYR A 177 17.68 40.65 -11.66
CA TYR A 177 18.51 39.67 -10.96
C TYR A 177 18.85 40.10 -9.53
N THR A 178 19.27 41.35 -9.35
CA THR A 178 19.75 41.87 -8.07
C THR A 178 18.59 41.98 -7.09
N GLU A 179 17.47 42.55 -7.52
CA GLU A 179 16.26 42.66 -6.71
C GLU A 179 15.75 41.28 -6.27
N THR A 180 15.80 40.30 -7.16
CA THR A 180 15.32 38.93 -6.88
C THR A 180 16.23 38.22 -5.87
N VAL A 181 17.55 38.35 -6.01
CA VAL A 181 18.51 37.81 -5.02
C VAL A 181 18.31 38.48 -3.66
N THR A 182 18.16 39.80 -3.61
CA THR A 182 17.89 40.53 -2.36
C THR A 182 16.57 40.10 -1.72
N MET A 183 15.52 39.86 -2.52
CA MET A 183 14.24 39.39 -2.01
C MET A 183 14.34 37.99 -1.42
N LEU A 184 15.04 37.06 -2.07
CA LEU A 184 15.24 35.71 -1.54
C LEU A 184 16.06 35.73 -0.24
N ASP A 185 17.10 36.57 -0.16
CA ASP A 185 17.91 36.75 1.05
C ASP A 185 17.05 37.21 2.25
N GLN A 186 16.11 38.15 2.04
CA GLN A 186 15.15 38.58 3.07
C GLN A 186 14.26 37.45 3.60
N PHE A 187 14.05 36.38 2.82
CA PHE A 187 13.28 35.20 3.22
C PHE A 187 14.16 34.04 3.70
N GLY A 188 15.43 34.29 4.01
CA GLY A 188 16.33 33.32 4.64
C GLY A 188 16.97 32.32 3.67
N PHE A 189 16.92 32.59 2.37
CA PHE A 189 17.78 31.88 1.41
C PHE A 189 19.22 32.31 1.61
N THR A 190 20.16 31.37 1.56
CA THR A 190 21.57 31.72 1.55
C THR A 190 21.94 32.40 0.23
N ALA A 191 22.99 33.23 0.24
CA ALA A 191 23.48 33.87 -0.98
C ALA A 191 23.76 32.88 -2.12
N THR A 192 24.24 31.67 -1.80
CA THR A 192 24.48 30.61 -2.79
C THR A 192 23.19 30.01 -3.33
N GLU A 193 22.19 29.75 -2.48
CA GLU A 193 20.87 29.26 -2.90
C GLU A 193 20.16 30.28 -3.81
N ALA A 194 20.13 31.54 -3.40
CA ALA A 194 19.48 32.61 -4.14
C ALA A 194 20.10 32.80 -5.53
N LYS A 195 21.44 32.87 -5.62
CA LYS A 195 22.13 33.01 -6.92
C LYS A 195 21.84 31.85 -7.86
N ARG A 196 21.92 30.61 -7.37
CA ARG A 196 21.65 29.42 -8.19
C ARG A 196 20.22 29.41 -8.73
N LEU A 197 19.24 29.76 -7.91
CA LEU A 197 17.84 29.85 -8.34
C LEU A 197 17.66 30.92 -9.42
N VAL A 198 18.16 32.13 -9.19
CA VAL A 198 17.99 33.23 -10.15
C VAL A 198 18.78 32.99 -11.44
N GLU A 199 19.94 32.33 -11.39
CA GLU A 199 20.67 31.88 -12.57
C GLU A 199 19.84 30.87 -13.39
N GLN A 200 19.25 29.87 -12.73
CA GLN A 200 18.37 28.91 -13.39
C GLN A 200 17.17 29.62 -14.03
N TRP A 201 16.48 30.49 -13.30
CA TRP A 201 15.31 31.22 -13.82
C TRP A 201 15.68 32.19 -14.94
N THR A 202 16.90 32.74 -14.93
CA THR A 202 17.40 33.59 -16.02
C THR A 202 17.47 32.80 -17.32
N ILE A 203 17.98 31.57 -17.27
CA ILE A 203 18.01 30.67 -18.43
C ILE A 203 16.57 30.35 -18.88
N GLU A 204 15.68 29.96 -17.95
CA GLU A 204 14.28 29.66 -18.26
C GLU A 204 13.56 30.84 -18.94
N ARG A 205 13.73 32.06 -18.41
CA ARG A 205 13.14 33.28 -18.97
C ARG A 205 13.72 33.61 -20.35
N ASN A 206 15.03 33.49 -20.53
CA ASN A 206 15.67 33.79 -21.82
C ASN A 206 15.21 32.81 -22.90
N VAL A 207 15.18 31.51 -22.59
CA VAL A 207 14.66 30.47 -23.50
C VAL A 207 13.20 30.76 -23.87
N LYS A 208 12.36 31.09 -22.89
CA LYS A 208 10.97 31.45 -23.13
C LYS A 208 10.85 32.68 -24.04
N ASN A 209 11.60 33.74 -23.75
CA ASN A 209 11.57 34.97 -24.54
C ASN A 209 12.03 34.74 -25.99
N GLU A 210 13.03 33.89 -26.20
CA GLU A 210 13.47 33.51 -27.55
C GLU A 210 12.39 32.72 -28.31
N LEU A 211 11.73 31.76 -27.63
CA LEU A 211 10.60 31.01 -28.18
C LEU A 211 9.42 31.92 -28.54
N ASP A 212 9.06 32.85 -27.65
CA ASP A 212 7.97 33.80 -27.86
C ASP A 212 8.32 34.78 -29.01
N ALA A 213 9.56 35.25 -29.09
CA ALA A 213 10.02 36.09 -30.20
C ALA A 213 10.00 35.38 -31.56
N VAL A 214 10.23 34.07 -31.60
CA VAL A 214 10.04 33.27 -32.82
C VAL A 214 8.55 33.21 -33.18
N ARG A 215 7.68 32.92 -32.21
CA ARG A 215 6.22 32.85 -32.40
C ARG A 215 5.61 34.16 -32.86
N ASP A 216 6.02 35.28 -32.28
CA ASP A 216 5.51 36.61 -32.63
C ASP A 216 5.88 37.04 -34.06
N ARG A 217 6.91 36.42 -34.65
CA ARG A 217 7.31 36.64 -36.05
C ARG A 217 6.58 35.72 -37.02
N LEU A 218 5.90 34.68 -36.53
CA LEU A 218 5.15 33.78 -37.38
C LEU A 218 3.81 34.42 -37.76
N PRO A 219 3.42 34.36 -39.04
CA PRO A 219 2.07 34.70 -39.47
C PRO A 219 1.04 33.89 -38.69
N THR A 220 -0.07 34.48 -38.30
CA THR A 220 -1.16 33.76 -37.63
C THR A 220 -1.77 32.72 -38.56
N LYS A 221 -2.38 31.65 -38.01
CA LYS A 221 -3.12 30.66 -38.82
C LYS A 221 -4.09 31.32 -39.80
N ALA A 222 -4.83 32.34 -39.36
CA ALA A 222 -5.79 33.04 -40.20
C ALA A 222 -5.13 33.77 -41.38
N GLU A 223 -3.93 34.33 -41.19
CA GLU A 223 -3.15 34.92 -42.28
C GLU A 223 -2.63 33.85 -43.24
N ILE A 224 -2.13 32.73 -42.71
CA ILE A 224 -1.65 31.59 -43.50
C ILE A 224 -2.80 31.01 -44.35
N ASP A 225 -3.96 30.72 -43.74
CA ASP A 225 -5.17 30.25 -44.42
C ASP A 225 -5.59 31.20 -45.55
N LYS A 226 -5.58 32.52 -45.26
CA LYS A 226 -5.89 33.55 -46.26
C LYS A 226 -4.89 33.55 -47.41
N TRP A 227 -3.60 33.39 -47.15
CA TRP A 227 -2.58 33.40 -48.19
C TRP A 227 -2.63 32.15 -49.09
N VAL A 228 -2.99 30.99 -48.55
CA VAL A 228 -3.29 29.80 -49.38
C VAL A 228 -4.50 30.05 -50.27
N LYS A 229 -5.59 30.61 -49.74
CA LYS A 229 -6.77 30.94 -50.54
C LYS A 229 -6.48 31.94 -51.66
N LEU A 230 -5.55 32.85 -51.44
CA LEU A 230 -5.09 33.82 -52.43
C LEU A 230 -4.03 33.24 -53.40
N GLY A 231 -3.62 31.98 -53.23
CA GLY A 231 -2.57 31.33 -54.03
C GLY A 231 -1.16 31.92 -53.81
N ILE A 232 -0.96 32.62 -52.69
CA ILE A 232 0.33 33.23 -52.31
C ILE A 232 1.25 32.18 -51.67
N LEU A 233 0.67 31.24 -50.91
CA LEU A 233 1.37 30.08 -50.36
C LEU A 233 0.83 28.79 -51.01
N ASP A 234 1.71 27.82 -51.20
CA ASP A 234 1.31 26.47 -51.60
C ASP A 234 1.06 25.55 -50.38
N VAL A 235 0.76 24.27 -50.66
CA VAL A 235 0.43 23.28 -49.62
C VAL A 235 1.66 22.92 -48.78
N ASP A 236 2.85 22.87 -49.37
CA ASP A 236 4.08 22.53 -48.65
C ASP A 236 4.48 23.68 -47.71
N ASP A 237 4.33 24.93 -48.18
CA ASP A 237 4.47 26.14 -47.37
C ASP A 237 3.45 26.15 -46.21
N TYR A 238 2.19 25.80 -46.48
CA TYR A 238 1.14 25.71 -45.46
C TYR A 238 1.50 24.73 -44.34
N VAL A 239 1.92 23.52 -44.72
CA VAL A 239 2.35 22.48 -43.78
C VAL A 239 3.55 22.97 -42.96
N GLY A 240 4.52 23.61 -43.61
CA GLY A 240 5.69 24.19 -42.95
C GLY A 240 5.34 25.22 -41.88
N TYR A 241 4.49 26.20 -42.21
CA TYR A 241 4.06 27.22 -41.24
C TYR A 241 3.21 26.63 -40.11
N MET A 242 2.27 25.74 -40.43
CA MET A 242 1.42 25.10 -39.42
C MET A 242 2.23 24.20 -38.48
N GLY A 243 3.26 23.51 -38.98
CA GLY A 243 4.19 22.75 -38.15
C GLY A 243 5.01 23.65 -37.20
N GLN A 244 5.43 24.83 -37.65
CA GLN A 244 6.13 25.81 -36.80
C GLN A 244 5.25 26.38 -35.67
N HIS A 245 3.93 26.43 -35.88
CA HIS A 245 2.96 26.72 -34.82
C HIS A 245 2.73 25.55 -33.86
N GLY A 246 3.29 24.38 -34.15
CA GLY A 246 3.18 23.17 -33.32
C GLY A 246 1.92 22.33 -33.58
N TYR A 247 1.23 22.52 -34.71
CA TYR A 247 0.12 21.65 -35.09
C TYR A 247 0.65 20.27 -35.52
N PRO A 248 0.06 19.16 -35.06
CA PRO A 248 0.43 17.83 -35.52
C PRO A 248 -0.08 17.56 -36.95
N ASP A 249 0.67 16.78 -37.72
CA ASP A 249 0.41 16.52 -39.16
C ASP A 249 -1.03 16.12 -39.47
N GLU A 250 -1.65 15.30 -38.62
CA GLU A 250 -3.06 14.90 -38.77
C GLU A 250 -4.03 16.10 -38.74
N VAL A 251 -3.81 17.02 -37.80
CA VAL A 251 -4.64 18.23 -37.65
C VAL A 251 -4.40 19.19 -38.81
N ILE A 252 -3.16 19.28 -39.32
CA ILE A 252 -2.85 20.05 -40.53
C ILE A 252 -3.64 19.51 -41.72
N GLY A 253 -3.74 18.18 -41.85
CA GLY A 253 -4.54 17.51 -42.88
C GLY A 253 -6.01 17.90 -42.87
N PHE A 254 -6.64 18.03 -41.69
CA PHE A 254 -8.03 18.49 -41.59
C PHE A 254 -8.21 19.92 -42.09
N TYR A 255 -7.30 20.84 -41.74
CA TYR A 255 -7.37 22.21 -42.23
C TYR A 255 -7.14 22.32 -43.74
N LEU A 256 -6.25 21.50 -44.30
CA LEU A 256 -6.07 21.42 -45.76
C LEU A 256 -7.33 20.95 -46.47
N GLN A 257 -8.03 19.95 -45.91
CA GLN A 257 -9.30 19.47 -46.47
C GLN A 257 -10.40 20.54 -46.40
N GLU A 258 -10.49 21.28 -45.30
CA GLU A 258 -11.39 22.43 -45.13
C GLU A 258 -11.12 23.49 -46.21
N LEU A 259 -9.85 23.92 -46.36
CA LEU A 259 -9.44 24.90 -47.37
C LEU A 259 -9.74 24.44 -48.81
N ALA A 260 -9.49 23.16 -49.12
CA ALA A 260 -9.80 22.60 -50.43
C ALA A 260 -11.31 22.59 -50.73
N THR A 261 -12.13 22.35 -49.72
CA THR A 261 -13.59 22.39 -49.84
C THR A 261 -14.09 23.81 -50.11
N GLU A 262 -13.53 24.80 -49.41
CA GLU A 262 -13.90 26.21 -49.61
C GLU A 262 -13.43 26.80 -50.96
N LEU A 263 -12.36 26.28 -51.55
CA LEU A 263 -11.86 26.73 -52.85
C LEU A 263 -12.59 26.10 -54.05
N THR A 264 -13.32 25.00 -53.83
CA THR A 264 -14.03 24.25 -54.88
C THR A 264 -15.54 24.46 -54.87
N GLY A 265 -16.08 25.14 -53.85
CA GLY A 265 -17.48 25.59 -53.75
C GLY A 265 -17.66 27.03 -54.21
#